data_AF-A0A838JHJ6-F1
#
_entry.id   AF-A0A838JHJ6-F1
#
_cell.length_a   1.000
_cell.length_b   1.000
_cell.length_c   1.000
_cell.angle_alpha   90.00
_cell.angle_beta   90.00
_cell.angle_gamma   90.00
#
_symmetry.space_group_name_H-M   'P 1'
#
loop_
_entity.id
_entity.type
_entity.pdbx_description
1 polymer ?
#
loop_
_entity_poly.entity_id
_entity_poly.type
_entity_poly.pdbx_seq_one_letter_code
_entity_poly.pdbx_strand_id
1 'polypeptide(L)' 'PLAGSTVPFDVNFLLNGRRIVGITEGDSDPENFIPALVRLYQLGRLPIDRLIRHYPFEQIEQAATDAHDGSTIKPVLTYH' A
#
# COMPACT_ATOMS: atom_id res chain seq x y z
N PRO A 1 -6.59 -6.16 -12.89
CA PRO A 1 -5.84 -6.43 -14.14
C PRO A 1 -4.34 -6.41 -13.85
N LEU A 2 -3.54 -7.22 -14.55
CA LEU A 2 -2.09 -7.15 -14.43
C LEU A 2 -1.59 -5.80 -14.98
N ALA A 3 -0.45 -5.32 -14.48
CA ALA A 3 0.19 -4.13 -15.01
C ALA A 3 0.40 -4.27 -16.54
N GLY A 4 0.07 -3.23 -17.30
CA GLY A 4 0.16 -3.22 -18.77
C GLY A 4 -1.06 -3.82 -19.50
N SER A 5 -2.08 -4.32 -18.80
CA SER A 5 -3.30 -4.81 -19.46
C SER A 5 -4.13 -3.67 -20.06
N THR A 6 -4.72 -3.90 -21.24
CA THR A 6 -5.80 -3.04 -21.78
C THR A 6 -7.15 -3.52 -21.28
N VAL A 7 -8.02 -2.59 -20.88
CA VAL A 7 -9.38 -2.89 -20.39
C VAL A 7 -10.40 -2.12 -21.24
N PRO A 8 -11.40 -2.78 -21.86
CA PRO A 8 -12.47 -2.10 -22.56
C PRO A 8 -13.44 -1.44 -21.56
N PHE A 9 -13.98 -0.28 -21.92
CA PHE A 9 -14.98 0.42 -21.11
C PHE A 9 -16.22 0.71 -21.96
N ASP A 10 -17.40 0.60 -21.33
CA ASP A 10 -18.65 1.05 -21.94
C ASP A 10 -18.67 2.58 -21.98
N VAL A 11 -18.76 3.13 -23.19
CA VAL A 11 -18.83 4.57 -23.41
C VAL A 11 -20.10 5.16 -22.79
N ASN A 12 -21.24 4.46 -22.86
CA ASN A 12 -22.51 4.97 -22.31
C ASN A 12 -22.44 5.13 -20.79
N PHE A 13 -21.76 4.21 -20.10
CA PHE A 13 -21.51 4.31 -18.67
C PHE A 13 -20.75 5.60 -18.29
N LEU A 14 -19.86 6.09 -19.17
CA LEU A 14 -19.06 7.27 -18.92
C LEU A 14 -19.80 8.60 -19.16
N LEU A 15 -20.84 8.61 -20.01
CA LEU A 15 -21.53 9.84 -20.44
C LEU A 15 -22.14 10.66 -19.28
N ASN A 16 -22.42 10.05 -18.13
CA ASN A 16 -22.95 10.74 -16.95
C ASN A 16 -21.86 11.41 -16.09
N GLY A 17 -20.79 11.90 -16.72
CA GLY A 17 -19.70 12.62 -16.05
C GLY A 17 -18.76 11.75 -15.22
N ARG A 18 -18.78 10.42 -15.39
CA ARG A 18 -17.86 9.51 -14.69
C ARG A 18 -16.44 9.68 -15.24
N ARG A 19 -15.44 9.47 -14.38
CA ARG A 19 -14.02 9.58 -14.72
C ARG A 19 -13.29 8.29 -14.40
N ILE A 20 -12.35 7.93 -15.24
CA ILE A 20 -11.33 6.91 -14.98
C ILE A 20 -10.04 7.69 -14.72
N VAL A 21 -9.43 7.47 -13.56
CA VAL A 21 -8.21 8.17 -13.13
C VAL A 21 -7.16 7.13 -12.81
N GLY A 22 -6.01 7.24 -13.47
CA GLY A 22 -4.82 6.48 -13.08
C GLY A 22 -4.16 7.14 -11.88
N ILE A 23 -3.84 6.35 -10.86
CA ILE A 23 -3.18 6.83 -9.64
C ILE A 23 -1.93 5.99 -9.42
N THR A 24 -0.79 6.67 -9.26
CA THR A 24 0.49 6.05 -8.87
C THR A 24 0.80 6.51 -7.45
N GLU A 25 1.08 5.57 -6.54
CA GLU A 25 1.51 5.89 -5.16
C GLU A 25 0.63 6.92 -4.42
N GLY A 26 -0.69 6.87 -4.66
CA GLY A 26 -1.64 7.78 -4.04
C GLY A 26 -1.68 9.20 -4.63
N ASP A 27 -1.00 9.44 -5.76
CA ASP A 27 -0.90 10.76 -6.43
C ASP A 27 -0.43 11.86 -5.48
N SER A 28 0.54 11.50 -4.64
CA SER A 28 1.03 12.34 -3.54
C SER A 28 2.44 12.85 -3.83
N ASP A 29 2.74 14.04 -3.31
CA ASP A 29 4.11 14.56 -3.26
C ASP A 29 4.82 13.97 -2.03
N PRO A 30 5.80 13.05 -2.20
CA PRO A 30 6.40 12.32 -1.08
C PRO A 30 7.12 13.24 -0.08
N GLU A 31 7.72 14.33 -0.55
CA GLU A 31 8.48 15.26 0.30
C GLU A 31 7.59 15.92 1.35
N ASN A 32 6.33 16.18 1.01
CA ASN A 32 5.35 16.78 1.90
C ASN A 32 4.48 15.73 2.60
N PHE A 33 4.12 14.65 1.89
CA PHE A 33 3.14 13.68 2.37
C PHE A 33 3.71 12.73 3.42
N ILE A 34 4.92 12.19 3.23
CA ILE A 34 5.53 11.28 4.20
C ILE A 34 5.71 11.94 5.58
N PRO A 35 6.27 13.17 5.70
CA PRO A 35 6.35 13.85 6.99
C PRO A 35 4.99 14.07 7.66
N ALA A 36 3.94 14.34 6.88
CA ALA A 36 2.58 14.47 7.39
C ALA A 36 2.05 13.15 7.98
N LEU A 37 2.30 12.01 7.30
CA LEU A 37 1.95 10.68 7.81
C LEU A 37 2.71 10.33 9.09
N VAL A 38 4.01 10.63 9.16
CA VAL A 38 4.82 10.44 10.38
C VAL A 38 4.23 11.24 11.54
N ARG A 39 3.85 12.51 11.30
CA ARG A 39 3.21 13.33 12.33
C ARG A 39 1.89 12.73 12.81
N LEU A 40 1.06 12.20 11.91
CA LEU A 40 -0.18 11.51 12.29
C LEU A 40 0.07 10.26 13.13
N TYR A 41 1.10 9.48 12.80
CA TYR A 41 1.53 8.32 13.59
C TYR A 41 1.96 8.74 15.00
N GLN A 42 2.83 9.75 15.12
CA GLN A 42 3.30 10.26 16.42
C GLN A 42 2.17 10.82 17.29
N LEU A 43 1.12 11.37 16.68
CA LEU A 43 -0.09 11.82 17.37
C LEU A 43 -1.09 10.70 17.70
N GLY A 44 -0.77 9.44 17.40
CA GLY A 44 -1.67 8.29 17.60
C GLY A 44 -2.88 8.27 16.67
N ARG A 45 -2.88 9.08 15.60
CA ARG A 45 -3.99 9.22 14.64
C ARG A 45 -3.84 8.31 13.42
N LEU A 46 -2.70 7.64 13.28
CA LEU A 46 -2.43 6.64 12.26
C LEU A 46 -1.77 5.43 12.92
N PRO A 47 -2.52 4.42 13.39
CA PRO A 47 -1.98 3.28 14.15
C PRO A 47 -1.37 2.21 13.23
N ILE A 48 -0.32 2.57 12.49
CA ILE A 48 0.31 1.68 11.49
C ILE A 48 1.04 0.49 12.12
N ASP A 49 1.47 0.63 13.38
CA ASP A 49 2.06 -0.41 14.22
C ASP A 49 1.19 -1.66 14.31
N ARG A 50 -0.15 -1.51 14.25
CA ARG A 50 -1.10 -2.63 14.27
C ARG A 50 -1.07 -3.50 13.03
N LEU A 51 -0.46 -3.02 11.94
CA LEU A 51 -0.35 -3.75 10.67
C LEU A 51 1.00 -4.47 10.55
N ILE A 52 1.97 -4.11 11.39
CA ILE A 52 3.35 -4.52 11.24
C ILE A 52 3.61 -5.81 12.02
N ARG A 53 4.30 -6.75 11.37
CA ARG A 53 4.96 -7.86 12.05
C ARG A 53 6.45 -7.85 11.71
N HIS A 54 7.28 -7.95 12.74
CA HIS A 54 8.73 -7.94 12.59
C HIS A 54 9.26 -9.36 12.40
N TYR A 55 10.26 -9.50 11.55
CA TYR A 55 10.98 -10.73 11.28
C TYR A 55 12.49 -10.45 11.27
N PRO A 56 13.33 -11.25 11.94
CA PRO A 56 14.77 -11.26 11.70
C PRO A 56 15.05 -11.44 10.21
N PHE A 57 16.13 -10.84 9.70
CA PHE A 57 16.46 -10.88 8.28
C PHE A 57 16.61 -12.32 7.74
N GLU A 58 17.10 -13.25 8.57
CA GLU A 58 17.25 -14.67 8.25
C GLU A 58 15.92 -15.38 7.97
N GLN A 59 14.79 -14.79 8.39
CA GLN A 59 13.44 -15.32 8.22
C GLN A 59 12.70 -14.72 7.01
N ILE A 60 13.43 -14.20 6.01
CA ILE A 60 12.83 -13.57 4.82
C ILE A 60 11.81 -14.47 4.10
N GLU A 61 12.07 -15.78 4.00
CA GLU A 61 11.16 -16.74 3.36
C GLU A 61 9.84 -16.89 4.15
N GLN A 62 9.92 -16.89 5.48
CA GLN A 62 8.73 -16.93 6.33
C GLN A 62 7.93 -15.64 6.23
N ALA A 63 8.61 -14.48 6.24
CA ALA A 63 7.98 -13.18 6.08
C ALA A 63 7.23 -13.07 4.73
N ALA A 64 7.81 -13.61 3.66
CA ALA A 64 7.18 -13.65 2.34
C ALA A 64 5.98 -14.60 2.30
N THR A 65 6.09 -15.78 2.91
CA THR A 65 5.00 -16.77 3.00
C THR A 65 3.80 -16.20 3.76
N ASP A 66 4.06 -15.62 4.94
CA ASP A 66 3.02 -15.05 5.80
C ASP A 66 2.34 -13.83 5.15
N ALA A 67 3.06 -13.07 4.32
CA ALA A 67 2.47 -11.98 3.54
C ALA A 67 1.62 -12.49 2.38
N HIS A 68 2.04 -13.57 1.73
CA HIS A 68 1.32 -14.17 0.60
C HIS A 68 0.03 -14.88 1.04
N ASP A 69 0.04 -15.57 2.19
CA ASP A 69 -1.15 -16.23 2.72
C ASP A 69 -2.09 -15.30 3.51
N GLY A 70 -1.63 -14.06 3.76
CA GLY A 70 -2.40 -13.02 4.42
C GLY A 70 -2.41 -13.09 5.95
N SER A 71 -1.65 -14.01 6.55
CA SER A 71 -1.45 -14.07 8.01
C SER A 71 -0.69 -12.85 8.55
N THR A 72 0.09 -12.18 7.69
CA THR A 72 0.75 -10.90 7.99
C THR A 72 0.41 -9.84 6.96
N ILE A 73 -0.07 -8.68 7.44
CA ILE A 73 -0.44 -7.55 6.57
C ILE A 73 0.79 -6.79 6.06
N LYS A 74 1.71 -6.41 6.96
CA LYS A 74 2.95 -5.71 6.60
C LYS A 74 4.15 -6.34 7.30
N PRO A 75 4.89 -7.25 6.65
CA PRO A 75 6.14 -7.74 7.20
C PRO A 75 7.20 -6.62 7.17
N VAL A 76 8.00 -6.53 8.23
CA VAL A 76 9.19 -5.66 8.33
C VAL A 76 10.38 -6.51 8.73
N LEU A 77 11.39 -6.54 7.87
CA LEU A 77 12.66 -7.21 8.17
C LEU A 77 13.52 -6.35 9.08
N THR A 78 14.13 -6.98 10.08
CA THR A 78 15.01 -6.33 11.05
C THR A 78 16.41 -6.92 10.98
N TYR A 79 17.42 -6.05 11.02
CA TYR A 79 18.83 -6.42 11.12
C TYR A 79 19.29 -6.14 12.55
N HIS A 80 19.63 -7.20 13.29
CA HIS A 80 20.12 -7.13 14.67
C HIS A 80 21.33 -8.04 14.82
#